data_AF-A0A1F8BL10-F1
#
_entry.id   AF-A0A1F8BL10-F1
#
_cell.length_a   1.000
_cell.length_b   1.000
_cell.length_c   1.000
_cell.angle_alpha   90.00
_cell.angle_beta   90.00
_cell.angle_gamma   90.00
#
_symmetry.space_group_name_H-M   'P 1'
#
loop_
_entity.id
_entity.type
_entity.pdbx_description
1 polymer ?
#
loop_
_entity_poly.entity_id
_entity_poly.type
_entity_poly.pdbx_seq_one_letter_code
_entity_poly.pdbx_strand_id
1 'polypeptide(L)'
;MSTQNLGPLEQEVMGSMWKEKNASVSDVHRCLQKKRKIAYTTVMTIMTRLTEKGFLTRKMEGKAYVYSPKKTKEQTAKGVVKKIVNTLVDQYGHEAVTAFTDELKKRR
;
A
#
# COMPACT_ATOMS: atom_id res chain seq x y z
N MET A 1 6.27 4.85 15.33
CA MET A 1 5.02 4.55 14.58
C MET A 1 5.30 4.65 13.09
N SER A 2 5.30 3.54 12.35
CA SER A 2 5.76 3.52 10.94
C SER A 2 4.82 4.32 10.02
N THR A 3 5.39 5.28 9.29
CA THR A 3 4.75 6.07 8.24
C THR A 3 4.23 5.12 7.15
N GLN A 4 2.92 5.04 6.97
CA GLN A 4 2.32 4.19 5.94
C GLN A 4 2.43 4.90 4.60
N ASN A 5 3.64 4.91 4.04
CA ASN A 5 3.86 5.24 2.65
C ASN A 5 4.46 4.00 1.97
N LEU A 6 3.84 3.59 0.87
CA LEU A 6 4.32 2.47 0.05
C LEU A 6 5.38 3.02 -0.90
N GLY A 7 6.59 2.48 -0.86
CA GLY A 7 7.63 2.81 -1.85
C GLY A 7 7.22 2.39 -3.26
N PRO A 8 7.90 2.86 -4.32
CA PRO A 8 7.50 2.61 -5.70
C PRO A 8 7.29 1.12 -6.02
N LEU A 9 8.23 0.26 -5.62
CA LEU A 9 8.12 -1.18 -5.84
C LEU A 9 7.02 -1.85 -4.99
N GLU A 10 6.78 -1.34 -3.78
CA GLU A 10 5.70 -1.82 -2.92
C GLU A 10 4.33 -1.47 -3.53
N GLN A 11 4.21 -0.29 -4.14
CA GLN A 11 3.02 0.11 -4.88
C GLN A 11 2.79 -0.76 -6.12
N GLU A 12 3.86 -1.11 -6.86
CA GLU A 12 3.76 -2.02 -8.00
C GLU A 12 3.24 -3.41 -7.56
N VAL A 13 3.82 -3.96 -6.49
CA VAL A 13 3.39 -5.25 -5.91
C VAL A 13 1.93 -5.20 -5.44
N MET A 14 1.55 -4.17 -4.66
CA MET A 14 0.17 -3.99 -4.21
C MET A 14 -0.80 -3.81 -5.39
N GLY A 15 -0.37 -3.15 -6.46
CA GLY A 15 -1.12 -3.02 -7.70
C GLY A 15 -1.46 -4.36 -8.33
N SER A 16 -0.53 -5.32 -8.34
CA SER A 16 -0.81 -6.70 -8.76
C SER A 16 -1.71 -7.43 -7.77
N MET A 17 -1.47 -7.29 -6.46
CA MET A 17 -2.26 -7.97 -5.42
C MET A 17 -3.73 -7.52 -5.40
N TRP A 18 -4.02 -6.24 -5.60
CA TRP A 18 -5.39 -5.75 -5.66
C TRP A 18 -6.16 -6.25 -6.88
N LYS A 19 -5.48 -6.66 -7.95
CA LYS A 19 -6.11 -7.26 -9.14
C LYS A 19 -6.41 -8.75 -8.94
N GLU A 20 -5.41 -9.50 -8.46
CA GLU A 20 -5.51 -10.97 -8.33
C GLU A 20 -6.30 -11.41 -7.09
N LYS A 21 -6.42 -10.55 -6.06
CA LYS A 21 -7.05 -10.79 -4.74
C LYS A 21 -6.40 -11.90 -3.89
N ASN A 22 -5.94 -12.99 -4.48
CA ASN A 22 -5.14 -14.03 -3.83
C ASN A 22 -4.02 -14.45 -4.79
N ALA A 23 -2.76 -14.37 -4.35
CA ALA A 23 -1.62 -14.67 -5.21
C ALA A 23 -0.42 -15.17 -4.42
N SER A 24 0.34 -16.10 -5.00
CA SER A 24 1.67 -16.48 -4.48
C SER A 24 2.74 -15.49 -4.92
N VAL A 25 3.94 -15.60 -4.33
CA VAL A 25 5.11 -14.84 -4.79
C VAL A 25 5.40 -15.09 -6.27
N SER A 26 5.22 -16.33 -6.74
CA SER A 26 5.45 -16.71 -8.13
C SER A 26 4.47 -16.02 -9.08
N ASP A 27 3.21 -15.86 -8.68
CA ASP A 27 2.19 -15.18 -9.48
C ASP A 27 2.49 -13.69 -9.62
N VAL A 28 2.80 -13.03 -8.50
CA VAL A 28 3.17 -11.61 -8.50
C VAL A 28 4.46 -11.38 -9.30
N HIS A 29 5.47 -12.25 -9.11
CA HIS A 29 6.73 -12.17 -9.85
C HIS A 29 6.51 -12.27 -11.36
N ARG A 30 5.71 -13.24 -11.81
CA ARG A 30 5.33 -13.39 -13.22
C ARG A 30 4.57 -12.18 -13.74
N CYS A 31 3.69 -11.58 -12.94
CA CYS A 31 2.96 -10.37 -13.31
C CYS A 31 3.91 -9.17 -13.50
N LEU A 32 4.84 -8.97 -12.58
CA LEU A 32 5.82 -7.86 -12.62
C LEU A 32 6.87 -8.05 -13.72
N GLN A 33 7.26 -9.29 -14.03
CA GLN A 33 8.18 -9.60 -15.12
C GLN A 33 7.68 -9.13 -16.49
N LYS A 34 6.36 -9.00 -16.68
CA LYS A 34 5.80 -8.43 -17.93
C LYS A 34 6.17 -6.97 -18.16
N LYS A 35 6.59 -6.25 -17.12
CA LYS A 35 6.92 -4.82 -17.17
C LYS A 35 8.41 -4.53 -16.96
N ARG A 36 9.09 -5.31 -16.14
CA ARG A 36 10.50 -5.10 -15.78
C ARG A 36 11.20 -6.39 -15.41
N LYS A 37 12.52 -6.46 -15.62
CA LYS A 37 13.35 -7.51 -15.03
C LYS A 37 13.44 -7.28 -13.51
N ILE A 38 13.03 -8.27 -12.72
CA ILE A 38 13.07 -8.26 -11.27
C ILE A 38 13.35 -9.67 -10.75
N ALA A 39 14.18 -9.79 -9.72
CA ALA A 39 14.49 -11.08 -9.12
C ALA A 39 13.32 -11.59 -8.27
N TYR A 40 13.15 -12.91 -8.23
CA TYR A 40 12.09 -13.57 -7.44
C TYR A 40 12.21 -13.24 -5.94
N THR A 41 13.43 -13.29 -5.41
CA THR A 41 13.73 -12.99 -4.00
C THR A 41 13.39 -11.55 -3.64
N THR A 42 13.56 -10.60 -4.57
CA THR A 42 13.13 -9.20 -4.36
C THR A 42 11.62 -9.13 -4.15
N VAL A 43 10.83 -9.81 -4.99
CA VAL A 43 9.37 -9.86 -4.83
C VAL A 43 8.99 -10.53 -3.51
N MET A 44 9.64 -11.64 -3.16
CA MET A 44 9.45 -12.32 -1.88
C MET A 44 9.70 -11.39 -0.69
N THR A 45 10.83 -10.66 -0.68
CA THR A 45 11.18 -9.72 0.39
C THR A 45 10.15 -8.59 0.48
N ILE A 46 9.71 -8.03 -0.64
CA ILE A 46 8.69 -6.97 -0.64
C ILE A 46 7.35 -7.47 -0.13
N MET A 47 6.89 -8.64 -0.57
CA MET A 47 5.64 -9.22 -0.08
C MET A 47 5.69 -9.52 1.42
N THR A 48 6.84 -9.99 1.91
CA THR A 48 7.07 -10.21 3.36
C THR A 48 6.99 -8.89 4.14
N ARG A 49 7.68 -7.85 3.68
CA ARG A 49 7.63 -6.50 4.30
C ARG A 49 6.22 -5.92 4.27
N LEU A 50 5.46 -6.14 3.20
CA LEU A 50 4.06 -5.70 3.11
C LEU A 50 3.16 -6.45 4.09
N THR A 51 3.44 -7.71 4.39
CA THR A 51 2.78 -8.46 5.46
C THR A 51 3.12 -7.89 6.83
N GLU A 52 4.39 -7.64 7.12
CA GLU A 52 4.85 -7.02 8.38
C GLU A 52 4.23 -5.63 8.60
N LYS A 53 4.11 -4.83 7.53
CA LYS A 53 3.44 -3.53 7.54
C LYS A 53 1.91 -3.63 7.64
N GLY A 54 1.33 -4.83 7.54
CA GLY A 54 -0.10 -5.07 7.65
C GLY A 54 -0.93 -4.75 6.41
N PHE A 55 -0.31 -4.64 5.23
CA PHE A 55 -1.01 -4.44 3.95
C PHE A 55 -1.48 -5.77 3.35
N LEU A 56 -0.71 -6.84 3.54
CA LEU A 56 -1.04 -8.19 3.09
C LEU A 56 -1.23 -9.12 4.29
N THR A 57 -2.10 -10.11 4.11
CA THR A 57 -2.12 -11.33 4.93
C THR A 57 -1.54 -12.48 4.13
N ARG A 58 -0.95 -13.46 4.81
CA ARG A 58 -0.47 -14.69 4.16
C ARG A 58 -1.02 -15.91 4.88
N LYS A 59 -1.33 -16.95 4.11
CA LYS A 59 -1.72 -18.27 4.60
C LYS A 59 -0.88 -19.30 3.87
N MET A 60 -0.49 -20.36 4.58
CA MET A 60 0.18 -21.49 3.96
C MET A 60 -0.88 -22.39 3.30
N GLU A 61 -0.78 -22.60 2.00
CA GLU A 61 -1.62 -23.52 1.24
C GLU A 61 -0.74 -24.55 0.52
N GLY A 62 -0.82 -25.80 0.99
CA GLY A 62 0.07 -26.87 0.55
C GLY A 62 1.53 -26.57 0.89
N LYS A 63 2.36 -26.35 -0.13
CA LYS A 63 3.80 -26.08 0.00
C LYS A 63 4.18 -24.61 -0.26
N ALA A 64 3.21 -23.71 -0.44
CA ALA A 64 3.47 -22.31 -0.77
C ALA A 64 2.66 -21.35 0.12
N TYR A 65 3.17 -20.13 0.28
CA TYR A 65 2.40 -19.04 0.88
C TYR A 65 1.55 -18.34 -0.17
N VAL A 66 0.25 -18.27 0.09
CA VAL A 66 -0.71 -17.45 -0.66
C VAL A 66 -0.95 -16.17 0.12
N TYR A 67 -0.84 -15.04 -0.57
CA TYR A 67 -1.01 -13.72 0.00
C TYR A 67 -2.34 -13.13 -0.46
N SER A 68 -2.92 -12.26 0.36
CA SER A 68 -4.13 -11.51 0.04
C SER A 68 -4.09 -10.09 0.63
N PRO A 69 -4.66 -9.08 -0.06
CA PRO A 69 -4.67 -7.72 0.44
C PRO A 69 -5.66 -7.57 1.60
N LYS A 70 -5.18 -7.01 2.72
CA LYS A 70 -6.00 -6.77 3.92
C LYS A 70 -7.01 -5.63 3.74
N LYS A 71 -6.71 -4.71 2.81
CA LYS A 71 -7.53 -3.52 2.51
C LYS A 71 -7.59 -3.33 0.99
N THR A 72 -8.69 -2.80 0.49
CA THR A 72 -8.80 -2.37 -0.91
C THR A 72 -7.87 -1.20 -1.21
N LYS A 73 -7.70 -0.89 -2.49
CA LYS A 73 -6.93 0.28 -2.94
C LYS A 73 -7.54 1.57 -2.39
N GLU A 74 -8.86 1.74 -2.45
CA GLU A 74 -9.53 2.93 -1.92
C GLU A 74 -9.41 3.03 -0.39
N GLN A 75 -9.57 1.90 0.32
CA GLN A 75 -9.40 1.88 1.77
C GLN A 75 -7.96 2.23 2.19
N THR A 76 -6.97 1.80 1.41
CA THR A 76 -5.57 2.13 1.63
C THR A 76 -5.32 3.62 1.39
N ALA A 77 -5.78 4.16 0.26
CA ALA A 77 -5.67 5.58 -0.05
C ALA A 77 -6.36 6.46 1.01
N LYS A 78 -7.59 6.11 1.41
CA LYS A 78 -8.34 6.80 2.47
C LYS A 78 -7.58 6.77 3.80
N GLY A 79 -6.95 5.65 4.13
CA GLY A 79 -6.12 5.51 5.34
C GLY A 79 -4.90 6.43 5.32
N VAL A 80 -4.21 6.52 4.19
CA VAL A 80 -3.05 7.42 4.01
C VAL A 80 -3.48 8.88 4.14
N VAL A 81 -4.52 9.29 3.41
CA VAL A 81 -5.04 10.67 3.47
C VAL A 81 -5.47 11.02 4.89
N LYS A 82 -6.24 10.15 5.55
CA LYS A 82 -6.68 10.37 6.94
C LYS A 82 -5.50 10.55 7.88
N LYS A 83 -4.43 9.75 7.72
CA LYS A 83 -3.24 9.87 8.57
C LYS A 83 -2.48 11.18 8.33
N ILE A 84 -2.36 11.62 7.08
CA ILE A 84 -1.74 12.91 6.74
C ILE A 84 -2.55 14.04 7.36
N VAL A 85 -3.87 14.05 7.16
CA VAL A 85 -4.77 15.06 7.75
C VAL A 85 -4.64 15.07 9.27
N ASN A 86 -4.71 13.91 9.92
CA ASN A 86 -4.53 13.82 11.38
C ASN A 86 -3.17 14.37 11.82
N THR A 87 -2.09 14.03 11.11
CA THR A 87 -0.73 14.51 11.47
C THR A 87 -0.64 16.03 11.35
N LEU A 88 -1.22 16.61 10.30
CA LEU A 88 -1.24 18.07 10.11
C LEU A 88 -2.09 18.77 11.16
N VAL A 89 -3.26 18.23 11.49
CA VAL A 89 -4.14 18.76 12.54
C VAL A 89 -3.48 18.63 13.92
N ASP A 90 -2.85 17.50 14.22
CA ASP A 90 -2.15 17.29 15.49
C ASP A 90 -0.95 18.24 15.65
N GLN A 91 -0.24 18.55 14.55
CA GLN A 91 0.98 19.37 14.59
C GLN A 91 0.71 20.88 14.51
N TYR A 92 -0.31 21.30 13.76
CA TYR A 92 -0.56 22.72 13.44
C TYR A 92 -1.95 23.21 13.85
N GLY A 93 -2.83 22.32 14.35
CA GLY A 93 -4.12 22.69 14.92
C GLY A 93 -5.02 23.45 13.95
N HIS A 94 -5.53 24.58 14.42
CA HIS A 94 -6.49 25.42 13.69
C HIS A 94 -5.93 25.95 12.36
N GLU A 95 -4.65 26.30 12.30
CA GLU A 95 -4.00 26.84 11.09
C GLU A 95 -4.05 25.86 9.91
N ALA A 96 -3.84 24.57 10.17
CA ALA A 96 -3.97 23.54 9.13
C ALA A 96 -5.40 23.43 8.59
N VAL A 97 -6.41 23.60 9.44
CA VAL A 97 -7.82 23.54 9.05
C VAL A 97 -8.22 24.78 8.25
N THR A 98 -7.76 25.97 8.66
CA THR A 98 -8.00 27.21 7.92
C THR A 98 -7.36 27.17 6.53
N ALA A 99 -6.07 26.81 6.45
CA ALA A 99 -5.36 26.71 5.18
C ALA A 99 -6.03 25.70 4.22
N PHE A 100 -6.49 24.56 4.74
CA PHE A 100 -7.23 23.58 3.95
C PHE A 100 -8.58 24.12 3.47
N THR A 101 -9.31 24.83 4.33
CA THR A 101 -10.61 25.43 3.99
C THR A 101 -10.48 26.50 2.91
N ASP A 102 -9.43 27.31 2.97
CA ASP A 102 -9.17 28.35 1.96
C ASP A 102 -8.77 27.75 0.61
N GLU A 103 -8.01 26.64 0.60
CA GLU A 103 -7.70 25.91 -0.63
C GLU A 103 -8.95 25.27 -1.27
N LEU A 104 -9.90 24.77 -0.47
CA LEU A 104 -11.17 24.24 -1.00
C LEU A 104 -12.03 25.33 -1.66
N LYS A 105 -12.01 26.56 -1.13
CA LYS A 105 -12.73 27.70 -1.72
C LYS A 105 -12.13 28.14 -3.05
N LYS A 106 -10.82 28.00 -3.25
CA LYS A 106 -10.13 28.35 -4.52
C LYS A 106 -10.43 27.42 -5.69
N ARG A 107 -10.95 26.22 -5.43
CA ARG A 107 -11.23 25.19 -6.45
C ARG A 107 -12.71 25.10 -6.85
N ARG A 108 -13.53 26.00 -6.31
CA ARG A 108 -14.92 26.23 -6.75
C ARG A 108 -14.97 27.43 -7.69
#